data_AF-A0A7C1P181-F1
#
_entry.id   AF-A0A7C1P181-F1
#
_cell.length_a   1.000
_cell.length_b   1.000
_cell.length_c   1.000
_cell.angle_alpha   90.00
_cell.angle_beta   90.00
_cell.angle_gamma   90.00
#
_symmetry.space_group_name_H-M   'P 1'
#
loop_
_entity.id
_entity.type
_entity.pdbx_description
1 polymer ?
#
loop_
_entity_poly.entity_id
_entity_poly.type
_entity_poly.pdbx_seq_one_letter_code
_entity_poly.pdbx_strand_id
1 'polypeptide(L)'
;MAYWKLPPRIKVLEALGCIADGRIELVGETEARVVGSDGTRTYRVVWDGKLGISSNDNGSLYKGYLGYPSIAFFMLKGVLPFDEKLANALRGIPWRELNEKFRSYAATESFIRELLAERGVSWAYVEAFVEKVLLEIKRLKPYRLG
;
A
#
# COMPACT_ATOMS: atom_id res chain seq x y z
N MET A 1 -13.62 -5.68 18.97
CA MET A 1 -12.95 -4.87 17.92
C MET A 1 -12.12 -5.81 17.06
N ALA A 2 -12.41 -5.88 15.75
CA ALA A 2 -11.66 -6.74 14.84
C ALA A 2 -10.43 -5.99 14.32
N TYR A 3 -9.28 -6.65 14.23
CA TYR A 3 -8.03 -6.05 13.77
C TYR A 3 -7.67 -6.52 12.36
N TRP A 4 -6.96 -5.68 11.61
CA TRP A 4 -6.39 -6.07 10.33
C TRP A 4 -5.20 -7.01 10.52
N LYS A 5 -5.09 -8.05 9.68
CA LYS A 5 -3.86 -8.84 9.59
C LYS A 5 -2.74 -7.99 8.98
N LEU A 6 -1.49 -8.35 9.26
CA LEU A 6 -0.35 -7.78 8.55
C LEU A 6 -0.47 -8.04 7.05
N PRO A 7 -0.23 -7.02 6.21
CA PRO A 7 -0.28 -7.19 4.77
C PRO A 7 0.97 -7.94 4.25
N PRO A 8 0.87 -8.54 3.06
CA PRO A 8 2.05 -8.94 2.30
C PRO A 8 2.99 -7.75 2.10
N ARG A 9 4.30 -7.98 2.18
CA ARG A 9 5.37 -6.97 2.01
C ARG A 9 5.15 -6.08 0.78
N ILE A 10 4.83 -6.70 -0.36
CA ILE A 10 4.61 -6.02 -1.63
C ILE A 10 3.52 -4.94 -1.58
N LYS A 11 2.54 -5.03 -0.66
CA LYS A 11 1.48 -4.03 -0.52
C LYS A 11 1.98 -2.69 0.03
N VAL A 12 3.11 -2.69 0.73
CA VAL A 12 3.78 -1.44 1.14
C VAL A 12 4.34 -0.71 -0.09
N LEU A 13 4.96 -1.44 -1.02
CA LEU A 13 5.50 -0.87 -2.25
C LEU A 13 4.37 -0.43 -3.21
N GLU A 14 3.30 -1.21 -3.30
CA GLU A 14 2.11 -0.83 -4.07
C GLU A 14 1.46 0.47 -3.55
N ALA A 15 1.44 0.67 -2.23
CA ALA A 15 0.96 1.90 -1.61
C ALA A 15 1.82 3.12 -1.96
N LEU A 16 3.16 2.98 -1.91
CA LEU A 16 4.07 4.04 -2.35
C LEU A 16 3.87 4.39 -3.83
N GLY A 17 3.80 3.38 -4.70
CA GLY A 17 3.54 3.60 -6.13
C GLY A 17 2.18 4.28 -6.35
N CYS A 18 1.15 3.91 -5.58
CA CYS A 18 -0.15 4.58 -5.61
C CYS A 18 -0.08 6.07 -5.30
N ILE A 19 0.71 6.46 -4.30
CA ILE A 19 0.91 7.87 -3.95
C ILE A 19 1.68 8.58 -5.08
N ALA A 20 2.78 7.98 -5.55
CA ALA A 20 3.61 8.57 -6.61
C ALA A 20 2.86 8.76 -7.94
N ASP A 21 1.95 7.84 -8.27
CA ASP A 21 1.10 7.93 -9.46
C ASP A 21 -0.06 8.93 -9.31
N GLY A 22 -0.23 9.55 -8.13
CA GLY A 22 -1.37 10.44 -7.86
C GLY A 22 -2.72 9.70 -7.87
N ARG A 23 -2.72 8.39 -7.60
CA ARG A 23 -3.92 7.54 -7.68
C ARG A 23 -4.79 7.59 -6.42
N ILE A 24 -4.39 8.33 -5.40
CA ILE A 24 -5.15 8.51 -4.16
C ILE A 24 -5.56 9.98 -4.02
N GLU A 25 -6.87 10.20 -3.86
CA GLU A 25 -7.49 11.51 -3.64
C GLU A 25 -8.14 11.51 -2.24
N LEU A 26 -7.74 12.44 -1.37
CA LEU A 26 -8.41 12.64 -0.08
C LEU A 26 -9.76 13.33 -0.30
N VAL A 27 -10.83 12.72 0.19
CA VAL A 27 -12.19 13.28 0.13
C VAL A 27 -12.54 13.76 1.54
N GLY A 28 -12.05 14.95 1.88
CA GLY A 28 -12.13 15.49 3.24
C GLY A 28 -11.11 14.83 4.19
N GLU A 29 -11.39 14.90 5.49
CA GLU A 29 -10.42 14.49 6.52
C GLU A 29 -10.37 12.98 6.79
N THR A 30 -11.50 12.30 6.57
CA THR A 30 -11.75 10.92 7.03
C THR A 30 -11.97 9.93 5.89
N GLU A 31 -11.85 10.35 4.63
CA GLU A 31 -12.10 9.48 3.48
C GLU A 31 -11.09 9.70 2.36
N ALA A 32 -10.93 8.69 1.51
CA ALA A 32 -10.21 8.82 0.26
C ALA A 32 -10.76 7.91 -0.82
N ARG A 33 -10.53 8.31 -2.08
CA ARG A 33 -10.73 7.47 -3.26
C ARG A 33 -9.37 7.03 -3.79
N VAL A 34 -9.26 5.76 -4.11
CA VAL A 34 -8.01 5.16 -4.61
C VAL A 34 -8.26 4.44 -5.92
N VAL A 35 -7.69 4.95 -7.00
CA VAL A 35 -7.80 4.36 -8.33
C VAL A 35 -6.77 3.22 -8.47
N GLY A 36 -7.21 2.08 -9.00
CA GLY A 36 -6.35 0.96 -9.34
C GLY A 36 -5.29 1.36 -10.37
N SER A 37 -4.17 0.63 -10.41
CA SER A 37 -3.05 0.93 -11.33
C SER A 37 -3.41 0.84 -12.82
N ASP A 38 -4.48 0.14 -13.15
CA ASP A 38 -5.03 0.03 -14.51
C ASP A 38 -6.20 1.02 -14.78
N GLY A 39 -6.56 1.85 -13.81
CA GLY A 39 -7.65 2.83 -13.94
C GLY A 39 -9.07 2.26 -13.90
N THR A 40 -9.26 0.94 -13.89
CA THR A 40 -10.61 0.36 -14.08
C THR A 40 -11.42 0.22 -12.80
N ARG A 41 -10.79 0.31 -11.62
CA ARG A 41 -11.44 0.20 -10.31
C ARG A 41 -11.10 1.40 -9.45
N THR A 42 -12.08 1.86 -8.68
CA THR A 42 -11.88 2.86 -7.64
C THR A 42 -12.31 2.28 -6.30
N TYR A 43 -11.42 2.32 -5.33
CA TYR A 43 -11.64 1.89 -3.96
C TYR A 43 -11.97 3.08 -3.08
N ARG A 44 -12.80 2.87 -2.06
CA ARG A 44 -13.10 3.86 -1.02
C ARG A 44 -12.41 3.46 0.27
N VAL A 45 -11.71 4.42 0.87
CA VAL A 45 -11.12 4.31 2.21
C VAL A 45 -11.93 5.19 3.16
N VAL A 46 -12.22 4.68 4.35
CA VAL A 46 -12.87 5.40 5.45
C VAL A 46 -12.05 5.25 6.72
N TRP A 47 -11.88 6.34 7.46
CA TRP A 47 -11.06 6.44 8.66
C TRP A 47 -11.83 7.16 9.78
N ASP A 48 -11.62 6.77 11.04
CA ASP A 48 -12.30 7.36 12.20
C ASP A 48 -11.52 8.50 12.88
N GLY A 49 -10.41 8.96 12.28
CA GLY A 49 -9.52 9.94 12.89
C GLY A 49 -8.51 9.35 13.89
N LYS A 50 -8.53 8.03 14.11
CA LYS A 50 -7.64 7.31 15.04
C LYS A 50 -6.93 6.16 14.31
N LEU A 51 -7.22 4.92 14.66
CA LEU A 51 -6.63 3.72 14.05
C LEU A 51 -7.69 2.82 13.40
N GLY A 52 -8.95 3.25 13.40
CA GLY A 52 -10.04 2.56 12.74
C GLY A 52 -10.07 2.94 11.28
N ILE A 53 -9.83 1.98 10.40
CA ILE A 53 -9.81 2.19 8.95
C ILE A 53 -10.46 1.02 8.22
N SER A 54 -11.10 1.30 7.09
CA SER A 54 -11.62 0.28 6.18
C SER A 54 -11.42 0.68 4.73
N SER A 55 -11.20 -0.31 3.88
CA SER A 55 -11.11 -0.17 2.43
C SER A 55 -11.93 -1.29 1.79
N ASN A 56 -12.60 -0.99 0.68
CA ASN A 56 -13.37 -1.97 -0.09
C ASN A 56 -12.53 -2.71 -1.15
N ASP A 57 -11.19 -2.67 -1.05
CA ASP A 57 -10.32 -3.44 -1.94
C ASP A 57 -10.38 -4.95 -1.65
N ASN A 58 -10.04 -5.75 -2.67
CA ASN A 58 -10.08 -7.20 -2.59
C ASN A 58 -9.20 -7.79 -1.46
N GLY A 59 -8.05 -7.17 -1.16
CA GLY A 59 -7.17 -7.61 -0.08
C GLY A 59 -7.84 -7.45 1.28
N SER A 60 -8.44 -6.29 1.51
CA SER A 60 -9.19 -6.01 2.73
C SER A 60 -10.43 -6.91 2.86
N LEU A 61 -11.27 -7.01 1.81
CA LEU A 61 -12.52 -7.76 1.87
C LEU A 61 -12.33 -9.29 1.95
N TYR A 62 -11.45 -9.86 1.12
CA TYR A 62 -11.35 -11.32 0.98
C TYR A 62 -10.16 -11.93 1.72
N LYS A 63 -9.12 -11.16 2.04
CA LYS A 63 -7.91 -11.67 2.73
C LYS A 63 -7.82 -11.17 4.18
N GLY A 64 -8.48 -10.05 4.50
CA GLY A 64 -8.59 -9.53 5.85
C GLY A 64 -7.30 -8.91 6.41
N TYR A 65 -6.36 -8.56 5.54
CA TYR A 65 -5.20 -7.75 5.88
C TYR A 65 -5.44 -6.27 5.54
N LEU A 66 -4.60 -5.38 6.08
CA LEU A 66 -4.65 -3.95 5.77
C LEU A 66 -4.25 -3.69 4.31
N GLY A 67 -5.20 -3.43 3.42
CA GLY A 67 -4.94 -3.24 1.98
C GLY A 67 -4.06 -2.03 1.66
N TYR A 68 -3.44 -2.03 0.47
CA TYR A 68 -2.61 -0.92 0.00
C TYR A 68 -3.33 0.44 -0.02
N PRO A 69 -4.66 0.56 -0.26
CA PRO A 69 -5.34 1.85 -0.19
C PRO A 69 -5.29 2.44 1.22
N SER A 70 -5.51 1.62 2.24
CA SER A 70 -5.44 2.03 3.65
C SER A 70 -4.01 2.36 4.07
N ILE A 71 -3.01 1.60 3.58
CA ILE A 71 -1.60 1.92 3.82
C ILE A 71 -1.25 3.29 3.21
N ALA A 72 -1.63 3.52 1.95
CA ALA A 72 -1.39 4.79 1.27
C ALA A 72 -2.06 5.97 1.99
N PHE A 73 -3.31 5.79 2.41
CA PHE A 73 -4.03 6.79 3.20
C PHE A 73 -3.29 7.12 4.51
N PHE A 74 -2.88 6.10 5.27
CA PHE A 74 -2.12 6.32 6.51
C PHE A 74 -0.75 6.97 6.29
N MET A 75 -0.07 6.70 5.17
CA MET A 75 1.15 7.41 4.80
C MET A 75 0.87 8.91 4.57
N LEU A 76 -0.20 9.24 3.83
CA LEU A 76 -0.58 10.64 3.59
C LEU A 76 -1.05 11.37 4.87
N LYS A 77 -1.69 10.67 5.81
CA LYS A 77 -2.06 11.23 7.12
C LYS A 77 -0.90 11.25 8.13
N GLY A 78 0.30 10.82 7.76
CA GLY A 78 1.47 10.77 8.65
C GLY A 78 1.39 9.72 9.76
N VAL A 79 0.45 8.77 9.66
CA VAL A 79 0.28 7.66 10.62
C VAL A 79 1.31 6.56 10.34
N LEU A 80 1.64 6.32 9.06
CA LEU A 80 2.68 5.39 8.65
C LEU A 80 3.85 6.13 7.98
N PRO A 81 5.09 5.59 8.05
CA PRO A 81 6.23 6.17 7.36
C PRO A 81 6.01 6.27 5.85
N PHE A 82 6.41 7.40 5.27
CA PHE A 82 6.45 7.63 3.82
C PHE A 82 7.89 7.85 3.38
N ASP A 83 8.24 7.34 2.20
CA ASP A 83 9.56 7.53 1.59
C ASP A 83 9.37 8.02 0.15
N GLU A 84 9.62 9.31 -0.06
CA GLU A 84 9.40 9.98 -1.34
C GLU A 84 10.35 9.46 -2.43
N LYS A 85 11.61 9.16 -2.08
CA LYS A 85 12.60 8.64 -3.04
C LYS A 85 12.15 7.28 -3.57
N LEU A 86 11.76 6.38 -2.68
CA LEU A 86 11.29 5.05 -3.04
C LEU A 86 9.94 5.12 -3.77
N ALA A 87 9.02 6.01 -3.36
CA ALA A 87 7.77 6.24 -4.06
C ALA A 87 7.99 6.67 -5.51
N ASN A 88 8.88 7.66 -5.74
CA ASN A 88 9.22 8.09 -7.09
C ASN A 88 9.88 6.97 -7.91
N ALA A 89 10.74 6.16 -7.30
CA ALA A 89 11.32 4.98 -7.94
C ALA A 89 10.28 3.88 -8.25
N LEU A 90 9.08 3.91 -7.65
CA LEU A 90 7.99 2.97 -7.91
C LEU A 90 6.89 3.54 -8.83
N ARG A 91 7.05 4.78 -9.31
CA ARG A 91 6.10 5.44 -10.21
C ARG A 91 5.94 4.67 -11.52
N GLY A 92 4.70 4.61 -12.02
CA GLY A 92 4.34 4.04 -13.32
C GLY A 92 4.33 2.52 -13.38
N ILE A 93 4.38 1.83 -12.23
CA ILE A 93 4.35 0.37 -12.19
C ILE A 93 2.89 -0.12 -12.36
N PRO A 94 2.61 -0.97 -13.37
CA PRO A 94 1.25 -1.49 -13.59
C PRO A 94 0.97 -2.67 -12.64
N TRP A 95 0.78 -2.36 -11.36
CA TRP A 95 0.65 -3.36 -10.29
C TRP A 95 -0.41 -4.44 -10.55
N ARG A 96 -1.54 -4.07 -11.15
CA ARG A 96 -2.61 -5.04 -11.45
C ARG A 96 -2.13 -6.08 -12.45
N GLU A 97 -1.56 -5.65 -13.57
CA GLU A 97 -1.07 -6.51 -14.63
C GLU A 97 0.04 -7.44 -14.12
N LEU A 98 0.97 -6.90 -13.33
CA LEU A 98 2.02 -7.72 -12.70
C LEU A 98 1.43 -8.75 -11.73
N ASN A 99 0.46 -8.36 -10.91
CA ASN A 99 -0.22 -9.29 -9.98
C ASN A 99 -1.00 -10.38 -10.73
N GLU A 100 -1.66 -10.05 -11.85
CA GLU A 100 -2.38 -11.00 -12.70
C GLU A 100 -1.45 -11.93 -13.48
N LYS A 101 -0.31 -11.41 -13.94
CA LYS A 101 0.74 -12.16 -14.65
C LYS A 101 1.41 -13.17 -13.74
N PHE A 102 1.89 -12.72 -12.57
CA PHE A 102 2.69 -13.56 -11.68
C PHE A 102 1.84 -14.42 -10.74
N ARG A 103 0.67 -13.93 -10.32
CA ARG A 103 -0.22 -14.58 -9.32
C ARG A 103 0.50 -15.02 -8.04
N SER A 104 1.64 -14.41 -7.75
CA SER A 104 2.55 -14.75 -6.66
C SER A 104 3.24 -13.48 -6.18
N TYR A 105 3.06 -13.16 -4.90
CA TYR A 105 3.70 -11.97 -4.33
C TYR A 105 5.23 -12.06 -4.37
N ALA A 106 5.80 -13.25 -4.17
CA ALA A 106 7.25 -13.45 -4.24
C ALA A 106 7.78 -13.20 -5.65
N ALA A 107 7.08 -13.67 -6.69
CA ALA A 107 7.49 -13.44 -8.07
C ALA A 107 7.34 -11.96 -8.47
N THR A 108 6.26 -11.30 -8.04
CA THR A 108 6.12 -9.84 -8.20
C THR A 108 7.26 -9.11 -7.49
N GLU A 109 7.60 -9.47 -6.26
CA GLU A 109 8.67 -8.84 -5.48
C GLU A 109 10.05 -9.00 -6.13
N SER A 110 10.36 -10.18 -6.67
CA SER A 110 11.59 -10.40 -7.45
C SER A 110 11.67 -9.50 -8.67
N PHE A 111 10.57 -9.36 -9.43
CA PHE A 111 10.54 -8.44 -10.58
C PHE A 111 10.72 -6.98 -10.14
N ILE A 112 10.07 -6.56 -9.05
CA ILE A 112 10.24 -5.20 -8.51
C ILE A 112 11.67 -4.95 -8.05
N ARG A 113 12.34 -5.96 -7.46
CA ARG A 113 13.75 -5.86 -7.06
C ARG A 113 14.65 -5.57 -8.25
N GLU A 114 14.49 -6.29 -9.37
CA GLU A 114 15.26 -6.07 -10.60
C GLU A 114 14.99 -4.67 -11.16
N LEU A 115 13.72 -4.28 -11.28
CA LEU A 115 13.33 -2.95 -11.76
C LEU A 115 13.90 -1.81 -10.90
N LEU A 116 13.89 -1.96 -9.58
CA LEU A 116 14.42 -0.94 -8.66
C LEU A 116 15.94 -0.86 -8.73
N ALA A 117 16.64 -1.98 -8.96
CA ALA A 117 18.08 -1.99 -9.19
C ALA A 117 18.45 -1.20 -10.45
N GLU A 118 17.69 -1.36 -11.54
CA GLU A 118 17.85 -0.57 -12.77
C GLU A 118 17.61 0.92 -12.53
N ARG A 119 16.72 1.26 -11.59
CA ARG A 119 16.45 2.64 -11.13
C ARG A 119 17.43 3.16 -10.07
N GLY A 120 18.51 2.42 -9.80
CA GLY A 120 19.57 2.83 -8.86
C GLY A 120 19.17 2.75 -7.38
N VAL A 121 18.17 1.94 -7.04
CA VAL A 121 17.71 1.73 -5.66
C VAL A 121 18.17 0.36 -5.17
N SER A 122 18.92 0.34 -4.06
CA SER A 122 19.42 -0.91 -3.47
C SER A 122 18.30 -1.68 -2.76
N TRP A 123 18.30 -3.00 -2.88
CA TRP A 123 17.27 -3.83 -2.23
C TRP A 123 17.30 -3.71 -0.70
N ALA A 124 18.48 -3.59 -0.09
CA ALA A 124 18.62 -3.39 1.35
C ALA A 124 17.89 -2.14 1.85
N TYR A 125 17.87 -1.07 1.05
CA TYR A 125 17.11 0.15 1.37
C TYR A 125 15.59 -0.09 1.31
N VAL A 126 15.13 -0.81 0.27
CA VAL A 126 13.72 -1.19 0.12
C VAL A 126 13.27 -2.07 1.29
N GLU A 127 14.08 -3.08 1.63
CA GLU A 127 13.81 -4.03 2.70
C GLU A 127 13.71 -3.34 4.06
N ALA A 128 14.66 -2.46 4.39
CA ALA A 128 14.61 -1.69 5.64
C ALA A 128 13.34 -0.82 5.73
N PHE A 129 12.92 -0.19 4.63
CA PHE A 129 11.69 0.60 4.62
C PHE A 129 10.44 -0.26 4.81
N VAL A 130 10.33 -1.38 4.08
CA VAL A 130 9.19 -2.30 4.18
C VAL A 130 9.08 -2.86 5.60
N GLU A 131 10.19 -3.29 6.19
CA GLU A 131 10.23 -3.79 7.57
C GLU A 131 9.79 -2.73 8.57
N LYS A 132 10.29 -1.49 8.43
CA LYS A 132 9.87 -0.37 9.27
C LYS A 132 8.35 -0.15 9.22
N VAL A 133 7.76 -0.12 8.02
CA VAL A 133 6.30 0.05 7.87
C VAL A 133 5.52 -1.13 8.47
N LEU A 134 5.96 -2.37 8.25
CA LEU A 134 5.29 -3.55 8.79
C LEU A 134 5.37 -3.62 10.33
N LEU A 135 6.51 -3.24 10.91
CA LEU A 135 6.68 -3.12 12.36
C LEU A 135 5.75 -2.05 12.93
N GLU A 136 5.62 -0.90 12.26
CA GLU A 136 4.69 0.15 12.67
C GLU A 136 3.22 -0.31 12.58
N ILE A 137 2.82 -0.99 11.51
CA ILE A 137 1.47 -1.58 11.42
C ILE A 137 1.23 -2.58 12.56
N LYS A 138 2.21 -3.43 12.86
CA LYS A 138 2.13 -4.41 13.95
C LYS A 138 2.01 -3.75 15.32
N ARG A 139 2.73 -2.63 15.53
CA ARG A 139 2.72 -1.84 16.78
C ARG A 139 1.38 -1.12 16.97
N LEU A 140 0.92 -0.43 15.93
CA LEU A 140 -0.31 0.37 15.97
C LEU A 140 -1.57 -0.49 16.07
N LYS A 141 -1.57 -1.69 15.46
CA LYS A 141 -2.74 -2.59 15.39
C LYS A 141 -4.00 -1.87 14.89
N PRO A 142 -4.04 -1.41 13.62
CA PRO A 142 -5.24 -0.81 13.04
C PRO A 142 -6.44 -1.76 13.13
N TYR A 143 -7.60 -1.20 13.48
CA TYR A 143 -8.84 -1.96 13.59
C TYR A 143 -9.78 -1.68 12.43
N ARG A 144 -10.67 -2.64 12.18
CA ARG A 144 -11.68 -2.55 11.13
C ARG A 144 -12.81 -1.66 11.62
N LEU A 145 -13.24 -0.74 10.75
CA LEU A 145 -14.54 -0.09 10.90
C LEU A 145 -15.63 -1.09 10.53
N GLY A 146 -16.72 -1.08 11.32
CA GLY A 146 -17.91 -1.89 11.10
C GLY A 146 -18.78 -1.37 9.97
#